data_AF-A0A955ICZ2-F1
#
_entry.id   AF-A0A955ICZ2-F1
#
_cell.length_a   1.000
_cell.length_b   1.000
_cell.length_c   1.000
_cell.angle_alpha   90.00
_cell.angle_beta   90.00
_cell.angle_gamma   90.00
#
_symmetry.space_group_name_H-M   'P 1'
#
loop_
_entity.id
_entity.type
_entity.pdbx_description
1 polymer ?
#
loop_
_entity_poly.entity_id
_entity_poly.type
_entity_poly.pdbx_seq_one_letter_code
_entity_poly.pdbx_strand_id
1 'polypeptide(L)'
;KHTIVRGKQLNYNIKSTMTFVELSQKLLKHAIDSFPQEVLVPGESRSGLFRSTNIFWEKIATLRKYTDSGADNFSEKHHGSTGWEYEIMMAYIDGKFFYSSPTTSKDYTQVQSKHSLRFEMEHDPRSKTPSVKDHIFIDDKKVGSLVAHGPEQIQARNRKMQEKTFQAGFVCHFHSHPQIQLQGSKRRIYTFFSPQDLNSLMYGSTPIMGLVTDRLWLLVKPPTNNLPPTRQELQEVTRVEVQDPESLTNAAGKLMQKYNWTLYTAKFGAGKLVKV
;
A
#
# COMPACT_ATOMS: atom_id res chain seq x y z
N LYS A 1 7.05 58.04 23.93
CA LYS A 1 6.80 57.21 22.73
C LYS A 1 7.55 55.89 22.92
N HIS A 2 6.87 54.82 23.34
CA HIS A 2 7.48 53.49 23.49
C HIS A 2 7.07 52.63 22.30
N THR A 3 8.06 52.22 21.51
CA THR A 3 7.89 51.29 20.40
C THR A 3 8.00 49.87 20.97
N ILE A 4 6.89 49.14 21.03
CA ILE A 4 6.88 47.71 21.30
C ILE A 4 7.14 47.01 19.96
N VAL A 5 8.34 46.44 19.80
CA VAL A 5 8.64 45.54 18.69
C VAL A 5 8.04 44.18 19.03
N ARG A 6 6.91 43.84 18.40
CA ARG A 6 6.32 42.48 18.48
C ARG A 6 7.24 41.50 17.74
N GLY A 7 7.86 40.60 18.49
CA GLY A 7 8.60 39.47 17.95
C GLY A 7 7.68 38.58 17.09
N LYS A 8 8.18 38.18 15.92
CA LYS A 8 7.54 37.19 15.04
C LYS A 8 7.29 35.90 15.82
N GLN A 9 6.04 35.49 15.89
CA GLN A 9 5.65 34.14 16.29
C GLN A 9 6.15 33.19 15.19
N LEU A 10 7.22 32.44 15.49
CA LEU A 10 7.65 31.31 14.66
C LEU A 10 6.59 30.21 14.81
N ASN A 11 5.71 30.08 13.82
CA ASN A 11 4.82 28.94 13.70
C ASN A 11 5.66 27.69 13.43
N TYR A 12 5.95 26.93 14.48
CA TYR A 12 6.43 25.56 14.34
C TYR A 12 5.29 24.76 13.69
N ASN A 13 5.49 24.41 12.42
CA ASN A 13 4.64 23.49 11.70
C ASN A 13 4.83 22.10 12.34
N ILE A 14 4.05 21.78 13.37
CA ILE A 14 4.05 20.44 13.97
C ILE A 14 3.60 19.50 12.85
N LYS A 15 4.54 18.72 12.31
CA LYS A 15 4.24 17.69 11.32
C LYS A 15 3.23 16.73 11.94
N SER A 16 1.99 16.78 11.50
CA SER A 16 1.00 15.79 11.89
C SER A 16 1.47 14.42 11.42
N THR A 17 1.46 13.45 12.34
CA THR A 17 1.87 12.06 12.11
C THR A 17 0.68 11.15 12.37
N MET A 18 0.51 10.10 11.57
CA MET A 18 -0.57 9.11 11.69
C MET A 18 -0.01 7.71 11.49
N THR A 19 -0.57 6.69 12.12
CA THR A 19 -0.26 5.29 11.83
C THR A 19 -0.94 4.81 10.54
N PHE A 20 -0.36 3.82 9.88
CA PHE A 20 -1.02 3.20 8.71
C PHE A 20 -2.38 2.57 9.05
N VAL A 21 -2.55 2.10 10.30
CA VAL A 21 -3.83 1.58 10.81
C VAL A 21 -4.87 2.69 10.80
N GLU A 22 -4.60 3.84 11.43
CA GLU A 22 -5.53 4.98 11.46
C GLU A 22 -5.85 5.48 10.04
N LEU A 23 -4.85 5.54 9.15
CA LEU A 23 -5.04 5.88 7.75
C LEU A 23 -6.02 4.91 7.07
N SER A 24 -5.79 3.61 7.21
CA SER A 24 -6.63 2.55 6.64
C SER A 24 -8.07 2.63 7.16
N GLN A 25 -8.24 2.87 8.46
CA GLN A 25 -9.55 3.04 9.08
C GLN A 25 -10.31 4.26 8.52
N LYS A 26 -9.63 5.40 8.37
CA LYS A 26 -10.22 6.61 7.77
C LYS A 26 -10.66 6.37 6.33
N LEU A 27 -9.81 5.71 5.54
CA LEU A 27 -10.09 5.40 4.14
C LEU A 27 -11.30 4.47 3.99
N LEU A 28 -11.37 3.39 4.78
CA LEU A 28 -12.50 2.45 4.75
C LEU A 28 -13.81 3.08 5.23
N LYS A 29 -13.75 4.12 6.08
CA LYS A 29 -14.92 4.89 6.54
C LYS A 29 -15.28 6.05 5.60
N HIS A 30 -14.56 6.23 4.50
CA HIS A 30 -14.69 7.38 3.61
C HIS A 30 -14.60 8.74 4.32
N ALA A 31 -13.90 8.81 5.45
CA ALA A 31 -13.76 10.03 6.23
C ALA A 31 -12.64 10.90 5.66
N ILE A 32 -12.92 12.19 5.45
CA ILE A 32 -11.96 13.17 4.93
C ILE A 32 -11.64 14.17 6.03
N ASP A 33 -10.41 14.09 6.54
CA ASP A 33 -9.71 15.26 7.05
C ASP A 33 -8.28 15.13 6.51
N SER A 34 -7.80 16.17 5.83
CA SER A 34 -6.44 16.33 5.29
C SER A 34 -5.44 15.26 5.72
N PHE A 35 -4.90 14.52 4.75
CA PHE A 35 -3.90 13.50 5.04
C PHE A 35 -2.62 14.13 5.64
N PRO A 36 -1.99 13.47 6.63
CA PRO A 36 -0.86 13.99 7.39
C PRO A 36 0.40 14.18 6.53
N GLN A 37 1.39 14.88 7.09
CA GLN A 37 2.69 15.00 6.43
C GLN A 37 3.49 13.70 6.47
N GLU A 38 3.30 12.90 7.52
CA GLU A 38 4.00 11.63 7.69
C GLU A 38 3.02 10.53 8.12
N VAL A 39 3.18 9.34 7.54
CA VAL A 39 2.43 8.13 7.92
C VAL A 39 3.43 7.08 8.38
N LEU A 40 3.30 6.58 9.61
CA LEU A 40 4.12 5.48 10.11
C LEU A 40 3.74 4.20 9.38
N VAL A 41 4.73 3.48 8.85
CA VAL A 41 4.51 2.20 8.19
C VAL A 41 3.90 1.19 9.18
N PRO A 42 3.14 0.18 8.71
CA PRO A 42 2.62 -0.86 9.59
C PRO A 42 3.73 -1.46 10.47
N GLY A 43 3.55 -1.42 11.78
CA GLY A 43 4.53 -1.91 12.76
C GLY A 43 4.48 -3.42 12.99
N GLU A 44 3.70 -4.15 12.20
CA GLU A 44 3.54 -5.60 12.34
C GLU A 44 4.88 -6.27 12.16
N SER A 45 5.31 -6.97 13.19
CA SER A 45 6.58 -7.68 13.20
C SER A 45 6.37 -9.15 13.45
N ARG A 46 7.22 -9.96 12.80
CA ARG A 46 7.34 -11.38 13.11
C ARG A 46 8.58 -11.57 13.98
N SER A 47 8.39 -12.13 15.17
CA SER A 47 9.49 -12.52 16.05
C SER A 47 10.20 -13.72 15.44
N GLY A 48 11.43 -13.55 14.98
CA GLY A 48 12.35 -14.64 14.67
C GLY A 48 13.28 -14.94 15.84
N LEU A 49 13.94 -16.11 15.83
CA LEU A 49 14.90 -16.51 16.87
C LEU A 49 16.06 -15.50 17.07
N PHE A 50 16.37 -14.70 16.04
CA PHE A 50 17.53 -13.79 16.05
C PHE A 50 17.23 -12.35 15.64
N ARG A 51 16.10 -12.07 14.97
CA ARG A 51 15.68 -10.72 14.54
C ARG A 51 14.17 -10.62 14.41
N SER A 52 13.60 -9.48 14.75
CA SER A 52 12.25 -9.09 14.35
C SER A 52 12.30 -8.52 12.92
N THR A 53 11.46 -9.03 12.02
CA THR A 53 11.28 -8.45 10.69
C THR A 53 9.93 -7.76 10.62
N ASN A 54 9.91 -6.56 10.02
CA ASN A 54 8.69 -5.86 9.71
C ASN A 54 8.01 -6.55 8.51
N ILE A 55 6.81 -7.10 8.72
CA ILE A 55 6.10 -7.93 7.74
C ILE A 55 5.77 -7.12 6.49
N PHE A 56 5.38 -5.85 6.65
CA PHE A 56 5.11 -4.96 5.54
C PHE A 56 6.33 -4.85 4.62
N TRP A 57 7.50 -4.51 5.16
CA TRP A 57 8.73 -4.41 4.36
C TRP A 57 9.19 -5.75 3.80
N GLU A 58 8.94 -6.86 4.49
CA GLU A 58 9.19 -8.21 3.96
C GLU A 58 8.36 -8.49 2.70
N LYS A 59 7.07 -8.10 2.69
CA LYS A 59 6.18 -8.26 1.53
C LYS A 59 6.57 -7.34 0.39
N ILE A 60 6.90 -6.09 0.69
CA ILE A 60 7.40 -5.15 -0.32
C ILE A 60 8.73 -5.64 -0.93
N ALA A 61 9.65 -6.14 -0.12
CA ALA A 61 10.88 -6.76 -0.60
C ALA A 61 10.60 -8.03 -1.43
N THR A 62 9.60 -8.82 -1.05
CA THR A 62 9.19 -10.00 -1.84
C THR A 62 8.71 -9.58 -3.21
N LEU A 63 7.88 -8.54 -3.32
CA LEU A 63 7.41 -8.02 -4.59
C LEU A 63 8.57 -7.49 -5.45
N ARG A 64 9.49 -6.74 -4.84
CA ARG A 64 10.68 -6.19 -5.50
C ARG A 64 11.62 -7.26 -6.08
N LYS A 65 11.69 -8.46 -5.49
CA LYS A 65 12.50 -9.55 -6.05
C LYS A 65 12.12 -9.89 -7.50
N TYR A 66 10.89 -9.59 -7.90
CA TYR A 66 10.39 -9.85 -9.24
C TYR A 66 10.61 -8.69 -10.22
N THR A 67 11.07 -7.51 -9.76
CA THR A 67 11.27 -6.32 -10.62
C THR A 67 12.72 -6.08 -11.02
N ASP A 68 13.68 -6.42 -10.16
CA ASP A 68 15.05 -5.91 -10.29
C ASP A 68 15.92 -6.82 -11.18
N SER A 69 16.27 -6.35 -12.38
CA SER A 69 17.22 -6.99 -13.29
C SER A 69 18.68 -6.52 -13.10
N GLY A 70 19.00 -5.71 -12.07
CA GLY A 70 20.31 -5.04 -11.95
C GLY A 70 20.79 -4.72 -10.53
N ALA A 71 20.73 -5.66 -9.59
CA ALA A 71 21.49 -5.57 -8.33
C ALA A 71 22.85 -6.24 -8.53
N ASP A 72 23.93 -5.44 -8.52
CA ASP A 72 25.32 -5.78 -8.92
C ASP A 72 26.03 -6.94 -8.17
N ASN A 73 25.33 -7.78 -7.40
CA ASN A 73 25.91 -8.95 -6.73
C ASN A 73 24.85 -10.05 -6.54
N PHE A 74 24.73 -11.00 -7.46
CA PHE A 74 24.05 -12.26 -7.19
C PHE A 74 24.81 -13.45 -7.79
N SER A 75 24.99 -14.47 -6.95
CA SER A 75 25.74 -15.70 -7.16
C SER A 75 25.16 -16.59 -8.27
N GLU A 76 26.02 -17.42 -8.87
CA GLU A 76 25.79 -18.42 -9.93
C GLU A 76 24.60 -19.39 -9.77
N LYS A 77 23.85 -19.34 -8.66
CA LYS A 77 22.82 -20.33 -8.32
C LYS A 77 21.37 -19.91 -8.53
N HIS A 78 21.07 -18.65 -8.87
CA HIS A 78 19.69 -18.20 -9.15
C HIS A 78 19.62 -17.28 -10.38
N HIS A 79 18.86 -17.70 -11.40
CA HIS A 79 18.64 -16.96 -12.64
C HIS A 79 17.29 -16.19 -12.63
N GLY A 80 17.35 -14.86 -12.86
CA GLY A 80 16.31 -14.08 -13.58
C GLY A 80 15.37 -13.15 -12.79
N SER A 81 15.33 -11.87 -13.20
CA SER A 81 14.10 -11.05 -13.26
C SER A 81 13.35 -11.44 -14.53
N THR A 82 12.01 -11.53 -14.49
CA THR A 82 11.22 -11.86 -15.68
C THR A 82 10.97 -10.64 -16.58
N GLY A 83 11.23 -9.42 -16.09
CA GLY A 83 10.80 -8.18 -16.74
C GLY A 83 9.28 -7.96 -16.69
N TRP A 84 8.57 -8.66 -15.81
CA TRP A 84 7.11 -8.61 -15.71
C TRP A 84 6.64 -7.76 -14.54
N GLU A 85 5.43 -7.23 -14.67
CA GLU A 85 4.71 -6.62 -13.56
C GLU A 85 4.11 -7.72 -12.67
N TYR A 86 4.33 -7.57 -11.37
CA TYR A 86 3.72 -8.37 -10.32
C TYR A 86 2.93 -7.47 -9.40
N GLU A 87 1.98 -8.06 -8.70
CA GLU A 87 1.17 -7.37 -7.72
C GLU A 87 1.12 -8.11 -6.37
N ILE A 88 0.80 -7.36 -5.32
CA ILE A 88 0.34 -7.89 -4.04
C ILE A 88 -0.85 -7.05 -3.58
N MET A 89 -1.89 -7.69 -3.08
CA MET A 89 -2.98 -7.02 -2.35
C MET A 89 -2.73 -7.02 -0.86
N MET A 90 -3.05 -5.90 -0.22
CA MET A 90 -3.12 -5.77 1.21
C MET A 90 -4.56 -5.50 1.65
N ALA A 91 -5.09 -6.43 2.42
CA ALA A 91 -6.37 -6.29 3.10
C ALA A 91 -6.15 -5.85 4.55
N TYR A 92 -7.02 -4.98 5.05
CA TYR A 92 -7.11 -4.63 6.46
C TYR A 92 -8.36 -5.26 7.04
N ILE A 93 -8.20 -5.97 8.16
CA ILE A 93 -9.28 -6.68 8.82
C ILE A 93 -9.10 -6.54 10.32
N ASP A 94 -10.00 -5.76 10.93
CA ASP A 94 -10.10 -5.51 12.37
C ASP A 94 -8.75 -5.30 13.09
N GLY A 95 -7.94 -4.37 12.57
CA GLY A 95 -6.67 -3.99 13.20
C GLY A 95 -5.44 -4.75 12.71
N LYS A 96 -5.59 -5.71 11.79
CA LYS A 96 -4.47 -6.48 11.21
C LYS A 96 -4.44 -6.38 9.70
N PHE A 97 -3.25 -6.47 9.12
CA PHE A 97 -3.06 -6.55 7.68
C PHE A 97 -2.81 -7.98 7.21
N PHE A 98 -3.35 -8.30 6.03
CA PHE A 98 -3.19 -9.58 5.35
C PHE A 98 -2.77 -9.32 3.92
N TYR A 99 -1.88 -10.17 3.41
CA TYR A 99 -1.26 -9.98 2.10
C TYR A 99 -1.54 -11.17 1.20
N SER A 100 -1.87 -10.92 -0.06
CA SER A 100 -1.86 -11.98 -1.07
C SER A 100 -0.44 -12.50 -1.28
N SER A 101 -0.35 -13.65 -1.98
CA SER A 101 0.92 -14.01 -2.62
C SER A 101 1.15 -13.09 -3.83
N PRO A 102 2.42 -12.85 -4.23
CA PRO A 102 2.71 -12.20 -5.49
C PRO A 102 2.00 -12.90 -6.64
N THR A 103 1.30 -12.14 -7.47
CA THR A 103 0.63 -12.61 -8.68
C THR A 103 1.08 -11.80 -9.88
N THR A 104 0.98 -12.40 -11.06
CA THR A 104 1.17 -11.72 -12.35
C THR A 104 0.07 -12.20 -13.30
N SER A 105 -0.20 -11.43 -14.35
CA SER A 105 -1.15 -11.81 -15.39
C SER A 105 -0.56 -12.78 -16.41
N LYS A 106 -1.42 -13.59 -17.05
CA LYS A 106 -1.04 -14.46 -18.17
C LYS A 106 -0.57 -13.71 -19.42
N ASP A 107 -0.90 -12.43 -19.57
CA ASP A 107 -0.46 -11.58 -20.69
C ASP A 107 0.84 -10.81 -20.38
N TYR A 108 1.47 -11.09 -19.22
CA TYR A 108 2.82 -10.67 -18.79
C TYR A 108 3.12 -9.15 -18.88
N THR A 109 2.09 -8.34 -19.10
CA THR A 109 2.16 -6.88 -19.32
C THR A 109 1.00 -6.14 -18.62
N GLN A 110 0.04 -6.86 -18.02
CA GLN A 110 -1.26 -6.29 -17.61
C GLN A 110 -1.94 -7.05 -16.48
N VAL A 111 -1.90 -6.56 -15.26
CA VAL A 111 -2.58 -7.25 -14.15
C VAL A 111 -4.11 -7.04 -14.18
N GLN A 112 -4.89 -8.13 -14.28
CA GLN A 112 -6.37 -8.13 -14.45
C GLN A 112 -7.15 -8.66 -13.22
N SER A 113 -6.51 -8.71 -12.06
CA SER A 113 -7.02 -9.44 -10.91
C SER A 113 -8.30 -8.82 -10.33
N LYS A 114 -9.41 -9.55 -10.49
CA LYS A 114 -10.61 -9.36 -9.67
C LYS A 114 -10.37 -10.00 -8.31
N HIS A 115 -9.59 -9.34 -7.47
CA HIS A 115 -9.27 -9.86 -6.16
C HIS A 115 -10.53 -10.07 -5.32
N SER A 116 -10.61 -11.21 -4.64
CA SER A 116 -11.71 -11.54 -3.74
C SER A 116 -11.22 -11.64 -2.30
N LEU A 117 -12.02 -11.13 -1.37
CA LEU A 117 -11.78 -11.26 0.07
C LEU A 117 -12.91 -12.09 0.68
N ARG A 118 -12.57 -13.21 1.29
CA ARG A 118 -13.55 -14.17 1.84
C ARG A 118 -13.20 -14.58 3.26
N PHE A 119 -14.24 -14.83 4.04
CA PHE A 119 -14.17 -15.22 5.44
C PHE A 119 -14.83 -16.59 5.61
N GLU A 120 -14.15 -17.49 6.29
CA GLU A 120 -14.76 -18.73 6.77
C GLU A 120 -14.62 -18.79 8.29
N MET A 121 -15.74 -18.95 8.97
CA MET A 121 -15.76 -19.06 10.42
C MET A 121 -15.59 -20.52 10.82
N GLU A 122 -14.58 -20.79 11.63
CA GLU A 122 -14.39 -22.06 12.32
C GLU A 122 -14.72 -21.84 13.80
N HIS A 123 -15.69 -22.61 14.29
CA HIS A 123 -16.00 -22.69 15.72
C HIS A 123 -15.48 -24.04 16.23
N ASP A 124 -14.59 -24.02 17.23
CA ASP A 124 -14.17 -25.23 17.93
C ASP A 124 -14.94 -25.35 19.25
N PRO A 125 -16.06 -26.09 19.28
CA PRO A 125 -16.84 -26.30 20.50
C PRO A 125 -16.14 -27.23 21.51
N ARG A 126 -15.04 -27.90 21.13
CA ARG A 126 -14.34 -28.91 21.95
C ARG A 126 -13.07 -28.40 22.61
N SER A 127 -12.63 -27.18 22.30
CA SER A 127 -11.50 -26.55 22.97
C SER A 127 -11.82 -26.26 24.43
N LYS A 128 -10.86 -26.51 25.33
CA LYS A 128 -10.94 -26.18 26.78
C LYS A 128 -11.23 -24.69 27.02
N THR A 129 -10.91 -23.84 26.05
CA THR A 129 -11.27 -22.43 26.03
C THR A 129 -12.06 -22.16 24.75
N PRO A 130 -13.32 -21.70 24.83
CA PRO A 130 -14.11 -21.43 23.63
C PRO A 130 -13.36 -20.42 22.75
N SER A 131 -13.26 -20.73 21.46
CA SER A 131 -12.60 -19.85 20.49
C SER A 131 -13.35 -19.84 19.17
N VAL A 132 -13.42 -18.66 18.57
CA VAL A 132 -13.88 -18.46 17.19
C VAL A 132 -12.68 -18.07 16.35
N LYS A 133 -12.49 -18.76 15.22
CA LYS A 133 -11.40 -18.50 14.29
C LYS A 133 -11.96 -18.13 12.93
N ASP A 134 -11.72 -16.89 12.53
CA ASP A 134 -12.08 -16.39 11.20
C ASP A 134 -10.89 -16.64 10.27
N HIS A 135 -10.99 -17.63 9.39
CA HIS A 135 -10.05 -17.84 8.32
C HIS A 135 -10.23 -16.80 7.24
N ILE A 136 -9.12 -16.23 6.80
CA ILE A 136 -9.11 -15.14 5.82
C ILE A 136 -8.50 -15.67 4.53
N PHE A 137 -9.23 -15.48 3.45
CA PHE A 137 -8.84 -15.88 2.11
C PHE A 137 -8.75 -14.66 1.19
N ILE A 138 -7.65 -14.59 0.43
CA ILE A 138 -7.52 -13.70 -0.72
C ILE A 138 -7.35 -14.59 -1.94
N ASP A 139 -8.24 -14.46 -2.92
CA ASP A 139 -8.26 -15.29 -4.14
C ASP A 139 -8.24 -16.79 -3.85
N ASP A 140 -9.14 -17.21 -2.95
CA ASP A 140 -9.29 -18.59 -2.47
C ASP A 140 -8.06 -19.19 -1.77
N LYS A 141 -7.00 -18.40 -1.55
CA LYS A 141 -5.84 -18.78 -0.76
C LYS A 141 -5.97 -18.27 0.66
N LYS A 142 -5.86 -19.17 1.64
CA LYS A 142 -5.83 -18.81 3.06
C LYS A 142 -4.56 -18.01 3.36
N VAL A 143 -4.71 -16.75 3.76
CA VAL A 143 -3.59 -15.84 4.06
C VAL A 143 -3.39 -15.64 5.56
N GLY A 144 -4.36 -16.02 6.40
CA GLY A 144 -4.24 -15.92 7.84
C GLY A 144 -5.52 -16.24 8.60
N SER A 145 -5.57 -15.87 9.87
CA SER A 145 -6.78 -15.96 10.68
C SER A 145 -6.82 -14.90 11.77
N LEU A 146 -8.02 -14.48 12.14
CA LEU A 146 -8.29 -13.79 13.41
C LEU A 146 -8.82 -14.80 14.41
N VAL A 147 -8.33 -14.74 15.65
CA VAL A 147 -8.76 -15.65 16.71
C VAL A 147 -9.28 -14.83 17.87
N ALA A 148 -10.51 -15.11 18.29
CA ALA A 148 -11.11 -14.58 19.50
C ALA A 148 -11.12 -15.69 20.55
N HIS A 149 -10.44 -15.46 21.68
CA HIS A 149 -10.35 -16.41 22.78
C HIS A 149 -11.24 -16.00 23.95
N GLY A 150 -12.06 -16.94 24.42
CA GLY A 150 -12.92 -16.75 25.58
C GLY A 150 -14.20 -15.96 25.28
N PRO A 151 -15.17 -15.99 26.21
CA PRO A 151 -16.50 -15.41 25.99
C PRO A 151 -16.49 -13.92 25.65
N GLU A 152 -15.63 -13.14 26.32
CA GLU A 152 -15.56 -11.68 26.16
C GLU A 152 -15.12 -11.27 24.74
N GLN A 153 -14.03 -11.86 24.23
CA GLN A 153 -13.52 -11.54 22.90
C GLN A 153 -14.49 -12.02 21.81
N ILE A 154 -15.13 -13.17 22.01
CA ILE A 154 -16.16 -13.69 21.11
C ILE A 154 -17.37 -12.74 21.08
N GLN A 155 -17.83 -12.27 22.23
CA GLN A 155 -18.94 -11.32 22.31
C GLN A 155 -18.58 -9.97 21.65
N ALA A 156 -17.39 -9.44 21.90
CA ALA A 156 -16.92 -8.22 21.26
C ALA A 156 -16.84 -8.34 19.73
N ARG A 157 -16.32 -9.47 19.23
CA ARG A 157 -16.28 -9.78 17.78
C ARG A 157 -17.70 -9.87 17.21
N ASN A 158 -18.60 -10.60 17.86
CA ASN A 158 -19.99 -10.76 17.40
C ASN A 158 -20.74 -9.43 17.38
N ARG A 159 -20.54 -8.59 18.39
CA ARG A 159 -21.10 -7.23 18.44
C ARG A 159 -20.64 -6.40 17.25
N LYS A 160 -19.33 -6.38 16.94
CA LYS A 160 -18.79 -5.67 15.77
C LYS A 160 -19.43 -6.12 14.45
N MET A 161 -19.64 -7.43 14.30
CA MET A 161 -20.30 -8.00 13.11
C MET A 161 -21.77 -7.57 13.01
N GLN A 162 -22.52 -7.63 14.12
CA GLN A 162 -23.93 -7.25 14.18
C GLN A 162 -24.15 -5.76 13.93
N GLU A 163 -23.31 -4.91 14.53
CA GLU A 163 -23.36 -3.45 14.40
C GLU A 163 -22.76 -2.95 13.07
N LYS A 164 -22.23 -3.85 12.22
CA LYS A 164 -21.51 -3.51 10.98
C LYS A 164 -20.34 -2.56 11.21
N THR A 165 -19.74 -2.60 12.40
CA THR A 165 -18.52 -1.86 12.75
C THR A 165 -17.26 -2.69 12.55
N PHE A 166 -17.42 -3.97 12.18
CA PHE A 166 -16.32 -4.82 11.73
C PHE A 166 -15.74 -4.30 10.42
N GLN A 167 -14.50 -3.81 10.47
CA GLN A 167 -13.82 -3.25 9.31
C GLN A 167 -13.07 -4.33 8.55
N ALA A 168 -13.46 -4.54 7.30
CA ALA A 168 -12.82 -5.45 6.38
C ALA A 168 -12.80 -4.86 4.97
N GLY A 169 -11.66 -4.94 4.30
CA GLY A 169 -11.56 -4.54 2.90
C GLY A 169 -10.13 -4.49 2.40
N PHE A 170 -9.98 -4.42 1.08
CA PHE A 170 -8.70 -4.09 0.48
C PHE A 170 -8.37 -2.63 0.73
N VAL A 171 -7.15 -2.38 1.21
CA VAL A 171 -6.68 -1.04 1.54
C VAL A 171 -5.55 -0.59 0.64
N CYS A 172 -4.72 -1.51 0.14
CA CYS A 172 -3.67 -1.17 -0.81
C CYS A 172 -3.47 -2.26 -1.86
N HIS A 173 -3.27 -1.82 -3.09
CA HIS A 173 -2.90 -2.64 -4.23
C HIS A 173 -1.48 -2.27 -4.61
N PHE A 174 -0.52 -3.16 -4.40
CA PHE A 174 0.88 -2.90 -4.73
C PHE A 174 1.20 -3.47 -6.11
N HIS A 175 1.84 -2.68 -6.95
CA HIS A 175 2.36 -3.06 -8.26
C HIS A 175 3.85 -2.87 -8.30
N SER A 176 4.49 -3.74 -9.05
CA SER A 176 5.92 -3.81 -9.20
C SER A 176 6.28 -3.37 -10.62
N HIS A 177 7.12 -2.35 -10.77
CA HIS A 177 7.50 -1.86 -12.09
C HIS A 177 8.99 -2.13 -12.34
N PRO A 178 9.36 -2.93 -13.37
CA PRO A 178 10.75 -3.16 -13.71
C PRO A 178 11.39 -1.87 -14.20
N GLN A 179 12.65 -1.64 -13.82
CA GLN A 179 13.43 -0.53 -14.36
C GLN A 179 13.83 -0.83 -15.80
N ILE A 180 13.58 0.09 -16.73
CA ILE A 180 14.07 -0.03 -18.09
C ILE A 180 15.43 0.66 -18.15
N GLN A 181 16.49 -0.13 -18.39
CA GLN A 181 17.80 0.39 -18.73
C GLN A 181 17.96 0.45 -20.25
N LEU A 182 18.19 1.65 -20.79
CA LEU A 182 18.47 1.80 -22.21
C LEU A 182 19.82 1.14 -22.54
N GLN A 183 19.87 0.32 -23.59
CA GLN A 183 21.11 -0.30 -24.05
C GLN A 183 22.18 0.76 -24.32
N GLY A 184 23.40 0.52 -23.80
CA GLY A 184 24.53 1.44 -23.93
C GLY A 184 24.47 2.69 -23.04
N SER A 185 23.48 2.79 -22.15
CA SER A 185 23.31 3.93 -21.24
C SER A 185 23.30 3.53 -19.77
N LYS A 186 23.81 4.42 -18.92
CA LYS A 186 23.58 4.36 -17.46
C LYS A 186 22.23 4.96 -17.06
N ARG A 187 21.48 5.53 -18.02
CA ARG A 187 20.16 6.11 -17.77
C ARG A 187 19.15 5.00 -17.46
N ARG A 188 18.43 5.19 -16.35
CA ARG A 188 17.31 4.36 -15.92
C ARG A 188 16.03 5.13 -16.22
N ILE A 189 15.09 4.49 -16.90
CA ILE A 189 13.76 5.03 -17.16
C ILE A 189 12.80 4.40 -16.15
N TYR A 190 12.02 5.25 -15.50
CA TYR A 190 10.92 4.85 -14.64
C TYR A 190 9.61 5.06 -15.40
N THR A 191 8.78 4.01 -15.49
CA THR A 191 7.37 4.13 -15.85
C THR A 191 6.56 4.17 -14.56
N PHE A 192 5.68 5.17 -14.40
CA PHE A 192 5.06 5.44 -13.09
C PHE A 192 3.77 4.67 -12.85
N PHE A 193 2.97 4.49 -13.90
CA PHE A 193 1.76 3.70 -13.83
C PHE A 193 1.56 2.99 -15.16
N SER A 194 1.09 1.76 -15.11
CA SER A 194 0.43 1.16 -16.26
C SER A 194 -0.98 1.78 -16.40
N PRO A 195 -1.60 1.76 -17.60
CA PRO A 195 -3.01 2.10 -17.73
C PRO A 195 -3.93 1.29 -16.79
N GLN A 196 -3.52 0.07 -16.42
CA GLN A 196 -4.22 -0.83 -15.52
C GLN A 196 -4.09 -0.38 -14.06
N ASP A 197 -2.94 0.12 -13.64
CA ASP A 197 -2.74 0.66 -12.29
C ASP A 197 -3.67 1.85 -12.09
N LEU A 198 -3.77 2.70 -13.12
CA LEU A 198 -4.66 3.85 -13.10
C LEU A 198 -6.12 3.40 -13.14
N ASN A 199 -6.49 2.45 -13.99
CA ASN A 199 -7.85 1.89 -13.98
C ASN A 199 -8.20 1.26 -12.62
N SER A 200 -7.27 0.56 -11.98
CA SER A 200 -7.45 -0.06 -10.66
C SER A 200 -7.58 0.99 -9.58
N LEU A 201 -6.83 2.09 -9.68
CA LEU A 201 -6.98 3.24 -8.78
C LEU A 201 -8.31 3.98 -9.01
N MET A 202 -8.75 4.10 -10.26
CA MET A 202 -9.93 4.88 -10.66
C MET A 202 -11.24 4.16 -10.39
N TYR A 203 -11.29 2.89 -10.79
CA TYR A 203 -12.49 2.08 -10.83
C TYR A 203 -12.45 0.93 -9.82
N GLY A 204 -11.27 0.64 -9.26
CA GLY A 204 -11.14 -0.35 -8.20
C GLY A 204 -11.63 0.18 -6.86
N SER A 205 -12.01 -0.77 -6.01
CA SER A 205 -12.47 -0.50 -4.65
C SER A 205 -11.34 -0.08 -3.70
N THR A 206 -10.08 -0.29 -4.08
CA THR A 206 -8.92 -0.09 -3.21
C THR A 206 -8.55 1.41 -3.10
N PRO A 207 -8.47 1.96 -1.88
CA PRO A 207 -8.21 3.39 -1.66
C PRO A 207 -6.73 3.80 -1.86
N ILE A 208 -5.80 2.85 -1.90
CA ILE A 208 -4.37 3.13 -2.07
C ILE A 208 -3.80 2.27 -3.21
N MET A 209 -3.09 2.92 -4.12
CA MET A 209 -2.21 2.26 -5.08
C MET A 209 -0.76 2.40 -4.61
N GLY A 210 -0.07 1.28 -4.43
CA GLY A 210 1.33 1.23 -4.09
C GLY A 210 2.17 0.90 -5.32
N LEU A 211 3.24 1.64 -5.54
CA LEU A 211 4.19 1.39 -6.61
C LEU A 211 5.56 1.07 -6.00
N VAL A 212 6.14 -0.07 -6.40
CA VAL A 212 7.45 -0.53 -5.95
C VAL A 212 8.46 -0.37 -7.08
N THR A 213 9.39 0.56 -6.89
CA THR A 213 10.54 0.86 -7.77
C THR A 213 11.85 0.70 -6.98
N ASP A 214 12.79 1.64 -7.13
CA ASP A 214 13.87 1.94 -6.17
C ASP A 214 13.35 2.45 -4.81
N ARG A 215 12.06 2.80 -4.73
CA ARG A 215 11.35 3.26 -3.54
C ARG A 215 9.96 2.65 -3.47
N LEU A 216 9.31 2.83 -2.33
CA LEU A 216 7.87 2.63 -2.23
C LEU A 216 7.17 3.98 -2.42
N TRP A 217 6.20 4.02 -3.32
CA TRP A 217 5.30 5.14 -3.50
C TRP A 217 3.89 4.70 -3.15
N LEU A 218 3.15 5.51 -2.41
CA LEU A 218 1.73 5.25 -2.11
C LEU A 218 0.90 6.42 -2.58
N LEU A 219 0.05 6.15 -3.56
CA LEU A 219 -0.95 7.07 -4.04
C LEU A 219 -2.27 6.79 -3.33
N VAL A 220 -2.74 7.78 -2.59
CA VAL A 220 -3.97 7.70 -1.80
C VAL A 220 -5.05 8.53 -2.49
N LYS A 221 -6.14 7.87 -2.91
CA LYS A 221 -7.30 8.54 -3.48
C LYS A 221 -8.20 9.09 -2.38
N PRO A 222 -8.72 10.32 -2.51
CA PRO A 222 -9.72 10.81 -1.59
C PRO A 222 -10.99 9.97 -1.75
N PRO A 223 -11.75 9.76 -0.66
CA PRO A 223 -12.99 9.00 -0.70
C PRO A 223 -14.14 9.67 -1.48
N THR A 224 -13.98 10.90 -1.95
CA THR A 224 -15.01 11.66 -2.66
C THR A 224 -15.05 11.40 -4.16
N ASN A 225 -16.26 11.47 -4.69
CA ASN A 225 -16.70 11.18 -6.06
C ASN A 225 -16.26 12.24 -7.08
N ASN A 226 -15.02 12.73 -6.99
CA ASN A 226 -14.47 13.58 -8.03
C ASN A 226 -14.39 12.79 -9.33
N LEU A 227 -14.76 13.43 -10.44
CA LEU A 227 -14.61 12.83 -11.76
C LEU A 227 -13.21 12.22 -11.89
N PRO A 228 -13.09 10.97 -12.35
CA PRO A 228 -11.79 10.35 -12.53
C PRO A 228 -10.93 11.14 -13.54
N PRO A 229 -9.58 11.19 -13.41
CA PRO A 229 -8.73 11.57 -14.52
C PRO A 229 -9.10 10.87 -15.81
N THR A 230 -9.11 11.65 -16.89
CA THR A 230 -9.39 11.12 -18.22
C THR A 230 -8.24 10.20 -18.66
N ARG A 231 -8.53 9.25 -19.55
CA ARG A 231 -7.52 8.36 -20.12
C ARG A 231 -6.32 9.11 -20.72
N GLN A 232 -6.55 10.30 -21.29
CA GLN A 232 -5.48 11.13 -21.86
C GLN A 232 -4.55 11.67 -20.77
N GLU A 233 -5.11 12.21 -19.69
CA GLU A 233 -4.31 12.71 -18.55
C GLU A 233 -3.53 11.60 -17.86
N LEU A 234 -4.15 10.43 -17.75
CA LEU A 234 -3.48 9.21 -17.29
C LEU A 234 -2.31 8.85 -18.20
N GLN A 235 -2.54 8.82 -19.52
CA GLN A 235 -1.50 8.52 -20.52
C GLN A 235 -0.33 9.50 -20.47
N GLU A 236 -0.60 10.78 -20.27
CA GLU A 236 0.44 11.81 -20.14
C GLU A 236 1.40 11.49 -18.99
N VAL A 237 0.90 11.07 -17.83
CA VAL A 237 1.73 10.66 -16.69
C VAL A 237 2.43 9.32 -16.93
N THR A 238 1.76 8.33 -17.54
CA THR A 238 2.36 7.00 -17.81
C THR A 238 3.52 7.05 -18.81
N ARG A 239 3.56 8.05 -19.69
CA ARG A 239 4.56 8.20 -20.75
C ARG A 239 5.74 9.07 -20.35
N VAL A 240 5.72 9.69 -19.18
CA VAL A 240 6.84 10.52 -18.75
C VAL A 240 8.01 9.61 -18.37
N GLU A 241 9.03 9.61 -19.22
CA GLU A 241 10.33 9.07 -18.87
C GLU A 241 11.06 10.09 -18.00
N VAL A 242 11.32 9.74 -16.74
CA VAL A 242 12.09 10.58 -15.82
C VAL A 242 13.40 9.91 -15.42
N GLN A 243 14.40 10.74 -15.11
CA GLN A 243 15.72 10.25 -14.71
C GLN A 243 15.90 10.18 -13.20
N ASP A 244 15.02 10.85 -12.44
CA ASP A 244 15.09 10.94 -10.99
C ASP A 244 13.68 10.99 -10.32
N PRO A 245 13.59 10.62 -9.02
CA PRO A 245 12.34 10.64 -8.25
C PRO A 245 11.66 12.00 -8.08
N GLU A 246 12.38 13.12 -8.14
CA GLU A 246 11.82 14.46 -7.98
C GLU A 246 11.11 14.90 -9.26
N SER A 247 11.74 14.67 -10.41
CA SER A 247 11.12 14.83 -11.74
C SER A 247 9.83 14.00 -11.87
N LEU A 248 9.81 12.80 -11.29
CA LEU A 248 8.65 11.92 -11.23
C LEU A 248 7.50 12.52 -10.43
N THR A 249 7.83 13.06 -9.25
CA THR A 249 6.88 13.74 -8.38
C THR A 249 6.30 14.96 -9.07
N ASN A 250 7.12 15.75 -9.77
CA ASN A 250 6.67 16.92 -10.50
C ASN A 250 5.73 16.56 -11.66
N ALA A 251 6.04 15.48 -12.39
CA ALA A 251 5.22 14.99 -13.49
C ALA A 251 3.84 14.51 -13.02
N ALA A 252 3.80 13.70 -11.96
CA ALA A 252 2.55 13.18 -11.40
C ALA A 252 1.81 14.20 -10.52
N GLY A 253 2.52 15.14 -9.92
CA GLY A 253 2.03 16.08 -8.91
C GLY A 253 0.95 17.01 -9.44
N LYS A 254 1.04 17.47 -10.70
CA LYS A 254 -0.02 18.26 -11.33
C LYS A 254 -1.35 17.50 -11.41
N LEU A 255 -1.28 16.23 -11.81
CA LEU A 255 -2.46 15.38 -11.90
C LEU A 255 -3.02 15.10 -10.50
N MET A 256 -2.15 14.74 -9.57
CA MET A 256 -2.55 14.45 -8.19
C MET A 256 -3.19 15.66 -7.51
N GLN A 257 -2.65 16.86 -7.70
CA GLN A 257 -3.22 18.09 -7.17
C GLN A 257 -4.60 18.36 -7.77
N LYS A 258 -4.77 18.19 -9.09
CA LYS A 258 -6.06 18.37 -9.77
C LYS A 258 -7.15 17.50 -9.18
N TYR A 259 -6.83 16.27 -8.79
CA TYR A 259 -7.80 15.31 -8.24
C TYR A 259 -7.79 15.20 -6.72
N ASN A 260 -7.05 16.07 -6.03
CA ASN A 260 -6.88 16.06 -4.57
C ASN A 260 -6.35 14.71 -4.04
N TRP A 261 -5.48 14.09 -4.81
CA TRP A 261 -4.78 12.87 -4.40
C TRP A 261 -3.57 13.22 -3.56
N THR A 262 -3.18 12.30 -2.68
CA THR A 262 -1.97 12.45 -1.87
C THR A 262 -0.96 11.38 -2.25
N LEU A 263 0.26 11.81 -2.56
CA LEU A 263 1.38 10.92 -2.80
C LEU A 263 2.26 10.86 -1.56
N TYR A 264 2.61 9.65 -1.15
CA TYR A 264 3.66 9.40 -0.19
C TYR A 264 4.82 8.64 -0.82
N THR A 265 6.02 8.83 -0.27
CA THR A 265 7.20 8.06 -0.64
C THR A 265 7.95 7.56 0.60
N ALA A 266 8.61 6.42 0.47
CA ALA A 266 9.52 5.89 1.48
C ALA A 266 10.70 5.15 0.82
N LYS A 267 11.89 5.30 1.41
CA LYS A 267 13.00 4.38 1.14
C LYS A 267 12.68 3.02 1.77
N PHE A 268 13.16 1.94 1.18
CA PHE A 268 12.95 0.60 1.74
C PHE A 268 13.49 0.50 3.17
N GLY A 269 12.69 -0.07 4.06
CA GLY A 269 13.01 -0.21 5.48
C GLY A 269 12.82 1.07 6.30
N ALA A 270 12.36 2.17 5.71
CA ALA A 270 12.03 3.37 6.48
C ALA A 270 10.87 3.13 7.44
N GLY A 271 10.92 3.72 8.63
CA GLY A 271 9.82 3.66 9.61
C GLY A 271 8.61 4.53 9.25
N LYS A 272 8.71 5.34 8.18
CA LYS A 272 7.67 6.29 7.79
C LYS A 272 7.64 6.54 6.28
N LEU A 273 6.43 6.86 5.83
CA LEU A 273 6.06 7.38 4.53
C LEU A 273 5.93 8.90 4.65
N VAL A 274 6.53 9.64 3.72
CA VAL A 274 6.55 11.11 3.74
C VAL A 274 5.75 11.61 2.56
N LYS A 275 4.84 12.55 2.82
CA LYS A 275 4.05 13.21 1.78
C LYS A 275 4.98 13.99 0.85
N VAL A 276 4.75 13.86 -0.46
CA VAL A 276 5.50 14.57 -1.50
C VAL A 276 4.65 15.67 -2.10
#